data_AF-A0A8B9VZR9-F1
#
_entry.id   AF-A0A8B9VZR9-F1
#
_cell.length_a   1.000
_cell.length_b   1.000
_cell.length_c   1.000
_cell.angle_alpha   90.00
_cell.angle_beta   90.00
_cell.angle_gamma   90.00
#
_symmetry.space_group_name_H-M   'P 1'
#
loop_
_entity.id
_entity.type
_entity.pdbx_description
1 polymer ?
#
loop_
_entity_poly.entity_id
_entity_poly.type
_entity_poly.pdbx_seq_one_letter_code
_entity_poly.pdbx_strand_id
1 'polypeptide(L)'
;MSSLSEYALRMSRLSARLFSEVARPTDSKSMKVVKLFSEQPLAKRKETYDWYPNHNTYFALMGILRSVGLYRSNHVNIQHKRCKGKACKGTVHPLQLWTFLNPKACPANRN
;
A
#
# COMPACT_ATOMS: atom_id res chain seq x y z
N MET A 1 29.08 -29.44 31.83
CA MET A 1 29.53 -28.58 30.71
C MET A 1 30.89 -28.02 31.10
N SER A 2 31.95 -28.33 30.34
CA SER A 2 33.27 -27.74 30.58
C SER A 2 33.17 -26.23 30.37
N SER A 3 33.56 -25.45 31.37
CA SER A 3 33.62 -24.00 31.27
C SER A 3 34.60 -23.60 30.17
N LEU A 4 34.17 -22.67 29.30
CA LEU A 4 35.05 -22.10 28.28
C LEU A 4 36.26 -21.44 28.94
N SER A 5 37.44 -21.62 28.35
CA SER A 5 38.65 -20.92 28.77
C SER A 5 38.44 -19.40 28.70
N GLU A 6 39.02 -18.66 29.65
CA GLU A 6 38.98 -17.21 29.68
C GLU A 6 39.56 -16.57 28.41
N TYR A 7 40.54 -17.22 27.77
CA TYR A 7 41.04 -16.81 26.46
C TYR A 7 39.96 -16.89 25.38
N ALA A 8 39.18 -17.97 25.34
CA ALA A 8 38.10 -18.15 24.37
C ALA A 8 37.00 -17.10 24.53
N LEU A 9 36.67 -16.71 25.77
CA LEU A 9 35.73 -15.61 26.05
C LEU A 9 36.26 -14.25 25.61
N ARG A 10 37.58 -14.00 25.70
CA ARG A 10 38.20 -12.77 25.19
C ARG A 10 38.19 -12.74 23.67
N MET A 11 38.49 -13.87 23.02
CA MET A 11 38.44 -13.98 21.56
C MET A 11 37.02 -13.81 21.01
N SER A 12 35.99 -14.40 21.64
CA SER A 12 34.60 -14.25 21.20
C SER A 12 34.07 -12.82 21.35
N ARG A 13 34.47 -12.11 22.41
CA ARG A 13 34.14 -10.68 22.58
C ARG A 13 34.86 -9.80 21.56
N LEU A 14 36.11 -10.13 21.24
CA LEU A 14 36.90 -9.41 20.24
C LEU A 14 36.28 -9.56 18.84
N SER A 15 35.95 -10.79 18.43
CA SER A 15 35.31 -11.04 17.13
C SER A 15 33.97 -10.32 17.01
N ALA A 16 33.13 -10.36 18.07
CA ALA A 16 31.86 -9.65 18.09
C ALA A 16 32.03 -8.14 17.91
N ARG A 17 33.08 -7.52 18.50
CA ARG A 17 33.36 -6.09 18.29
C ARG A 17 33.83 -5.80 16.87
N LEU A 18 34.70 -6.64 16.30
CA LEU A 18 35.21 -6.47 14.94
C LEU A 18 34.07 -6.54 13.91
N PHE A 19 33.14 -7.47 14.07
CA PHE A 19 32.00 -7.64 13.17
C PHE A 19 30.76 -6.84 13.58
N SER A 20 30.88 -5.94 14.57
CA SER A 20 29.77 -5.11 15.09
C SER A 20 28.54 -5.92 15.54
N GLU A 21 28.76 -7.12 16.05
CA GLU A 21 27.78 -7.95 16.72
C GLU A 21 27.67 -7.61 18.22
N VAL A 22 26.77 -8.27 18.93
CA VAL A 22 26.52 -7.99 20.36
C VAL A 22 27.68 -8.52 21.22
N ALA A 23 28.59 -7.63 21.60
CA ALA A 23 29.79 -8.00 22.38
C ALA A 23 29.54 -8.24 23.88
N ARG A 24 28.42 -7.76 24.42
CA ARG A 24 28.04 -7.98 25.83
C ARG A 24 27.17 -9.24 25.93
N PRO A 25 27.35 -10.09 26.93
CA PRO A 25 26.42 -11.19 27.15
C PRO A 25 25.05 -10.58 27.46
N THR A 26 24.08 -10.86 26.59
CA THR A 26 22.72 -10.34 26.67
C THR A 26 21.74 -11.49 26.77
N ASP A 27 20.71 -11.30 27.59
CA ASP A 27 19.63 -12.27 27.75
C ASP A 27 18.92 -12.58 26.42
N SER A 28 18.34 -13.78 26.34
CA SER A 28 17.55 -14.20 25.17
C SER A 28 16.39 -13.25 24.86
N LYS A 29 15.81 -12.61 25.88
CA LYS A 29 14.73 -11.61 25.73
C LYS A 29 15.23 -10.32 25.08
N SER A 30 16.42 -9.83 25.44
CA SER A 30 16.97 -8.59 24.88
C SER A 30 17.50 -8.77 23.46
N MET A 31 17.94 -9.98 23.09
CA MET A 31 18.27 -10.33 21.70
C MET A 31 17.10 -10.17 20.72
N LYS A 32 15.85 -10.14 21.19
CA LYS A 32 14.68 -9.82 20.35
C LYS A 32 14.79 -8.43 19.73
N VAL A 33 15.30 -7.45 20.47
CA VAL A 33 15.42 -6.06 19.99
C VAL A 33 16.40 -5.99 18.83
N VAL A 34 17.52 -6.72 18.92
CA VAL A 34 18.51 -6.82 17.83
C VAL A 34 17.85 -7.38 16.58
N LYS A 35 17.05 -8.45 16.71
CA LYS A 35 16.30 -9.05 15.58
C LYS A 35 15.27 -8.10 14.96
N LEU A 36 14.55 -7.35 15.80
CA LEU A 36 13.54 -6.40 15.35
C LEU A 36 14.12 -5.27 14.51
N PHE A 37 15.36 -4.85 14.78
CA PHE A 37 16.05 -3.81 14.03
C PHE A 37 16.93 -4.35 12.89
N SER A 38 17.36 -5.61 12.96
CA SER A 38 18.06 -6.25 11.84
C SER A 38 17.12 -6.57 10.68
N GLU A 39 15.86 -6.90 10.97
CA GLU A 39 14.86 -7.22 9.95
C GLU A 39 14.02 -6.00 9.56
N GLN A 40 13.56 -5.98 8.31
CA GLN A 40 12.58 -4.97 7.88
C GLN A 40 11.23 -5.26 8.55
N PRO A 41 10.64 -4.25 9.24
CA PRO A 41 9.34 -4.43 9.90
C PRO A 41 8.26 -4.71 8.86
N LEU A 42 7.30 -5.57 9.23
CA LEU A 42 6.24 -6.05 8.34
C LEU A 42 5.53 -4.91 7.59
N ALA A 43 5.15 -3.84 8.30
CA ALA A 43 4.45 -2.70 7.69
C ALA A 43 5.23 -1.97 6.59
N LYS A 44 6.57 -2.03 6.60
CA LYS A 44 7.43 -1.41 5.58
C LYS A 44 7.73 -2.34 4.42
N ARG A 45 7.33 -3.61 4.47
CA ARG A 45 7.54 -4.55 3.37
C ARG A 45 6.66 -4.15 2.20
N LYS A 46 7.21 -4.21 1.00
CA LYS A 46 6.50 -3.82 -0.24
C LYS A 46 5.18 -4.57 -0.39
N GLU A 47 5.22 -5.86 -0.08
CA GLU A 47 4.05 -6.76 -0.06
C GLU A 47 2.90 -6.23 0.81
N THR A 48 3.19 -5.49 1.87
CA THR A 48 2.18 -5.00 2.81
C THR A 48 1.59 -3.67 2.38
N TYR A 49 2.41 -2.66 2.07
CA TYR A 49 1.87 -1.34 1.74
C TYR A 49 1.41 -1.22 0.28
N ASP A 50 2.00 -2.00 -0.64
CA ASP A 50 1.68 -2.00 -2.07
C ASP A 50 0.67 -3.12 -2.43
N TRP A 51 -0.14 -3.53 -1.45
CA TRP A 51 -1.07 -4.64 -1.60
C TRP A 51 -2.15 -4.35 -2.65
N TYR A 52 -2.69 -3.13 -2.64
CA TYR A 52 -3.65 -2.68 -3.64
C TYR A 52 -2.96 -1.77 -4.66
N PRO A 53 -3.14 -2.02 -5.97
CA PRO A 53 -2.67 -1.10 -6.98
C PRO A 53 -3.41 0.24 -6.83
N ASN A 54 -2.78 1.33 -7.25
CA ASN A 54 -3.38 2.66 -7.16
C ASN A 54 -4.58 2.79 -8.13
N HIS A 55 -5.78 2.43 -7.70
CA HIS A 55 -6.97 2.44 -8.54
C HIS A 55 -7.33 3.83 -9.08
N ASN A 56 -7.00 4.89 -8.35
CA ASN A 56 -7.31 6.27 -8.74
C ASN A 56 -6.54 6.67 -10.00
N THR A 57 -5.28 6.25 -10.14
CA THR A 57 -4.47 6.55 -11.32
C THR A 57 -5.01 5.83 -12.55
N TYR A 58 -5.32 4.53 -12.44
CA TYR A 58 -5.92 3.77 -13.54
C TYR A 58 -7.28 4.34 -13.96
N PHE A 59 -8.15 4.67 -12.99
CA PHE A 59 -9.45 5.25 -13.28
C PHE A 59 -9.34 6.60 -14.00
N ALA A 60 -8.48 7.50 -13.50
CA ALA A 60 -8.24 8.80 -14.12
C ALA A 60 -7.63 8.66 -15.52
N LEU A 61 -6.63 7.79 -15.68
CA LEU A 61 -5.97 7.52 -16.96
C LEU A 61 -6.99 7.02 -18.00
N MET A 62 -7.80 6.02 -17.65
CA MET A 62 -8.81 5.47 -18.57
C MET A 62 -9.91 6.50 -18.90
N GLY A 63 -10.22 7.39 -17.94
CA GLY A 63 -11.11 8.53 -18.17
C GLY A 63 -10.55 9.53 -19.18
N ILE A 64 -9.26 9.87 -19.06
CA ILE A 64 -8.57 10.76 -20.00
C ILE A 64 -8.53 10.12 -21.39
N LEU A 65 -8.08 8.87 -21.52
CA LEU A 65 -8.04 8.18 -22.81
C LEU A 65 -9.43 8.10 -23.48
N ARG A 66 -10.49 7.96 -22.70
CA ARG A 66 -11.87 7.99 -23.21
C ARG A 66 -12.27 9.39 -23.70
N SER A 67 -11.87 10.45 -23.01
CA SER A 67 -12.14 11.82 -23.43
C SER A 67 -11.43 12.20 -24.73
N VAL A 68 -10.21 11.68 -24.93
CA VAL A 68 -9.42 11.85 -26.17
C VAL A 68 -9.92 10.93 -27.29
N GLY A 69 -10.72 9.91 -26.97
CA GLY A 69 -11.27 8.95 -27.94
C GLY A 69 -10.37 7.75 -28.23
N LEU A 70 -9.23 7.62 -27.54
CA LEU A 70 -8.30 6.49 -27.67
C LEU A 70 -8.82 5.20 -27.00
N TYR A 71 -9.70 5.32 -25.99
CA TYR A 71 -10.23 4.18 -25.25
C TYR A 71 -11.76 4.18 -25.19
N ARG A 72 -12.38 3.04 -25.51
CA ARG A 72 -13.83 2.85 -25.44
C ARG A 72 -14.20 1.83 -24.36
N SER A 73 -14.73 2.32 -23.24
CA SER A 73 -15.27 1.47 -22.17
C SER A 73 -16.74 1.10 -22.41
N ASN A 74 -17.02 -0.20 -22.61
CA ASN A 74 -18.37 -0.74 -22.74
C ASN A 74 -19.18 -0.62 -21.44
N HIS A 75 -18.55 -0.87 -20.29
CA HIS A 75 -19.20 -0.77 -18.98
C HIS A 75 -19.78 0.63 -18.74
N VAL A 76 -18.95 1.67 -18.93
CA VAL A 76 -19.38 3.06 -18.73
C VAL A 76 -20.44 3.46 -19.78
N ASN A 77 -20.35 2.96 -21.01
CA ASN A 77 -21.38 3.20 -22.03
C ASN A 77 -22.74 2.60 -21.66
N ILE A 78 -22.76 1.38 -21.13
CA ILE A 78 -23.99 0.71 -20.68
C ILE A 78 -24.59 1.47 -19.50
N GLN A 79 -23.77 1.87 -18.53
CA GLN A 79 -24.22 2.68 -17.39
C GLN A 79 -24.82 4.01 -17.86
N HIS A 80 -24.14 4.72 -18.76
CA HIS A 80 -24.64 5.98 -19.33
C HIS A 80 -25.98 5.82 -20.03
N LYS A 81 -26.14 4.77 -20.86
CA LYS A 81 -27.41 4.46 -21.52
C LYS A 81 -28.52 4.15 -20.53
N ARG A 82 -28.24 3.38 -19.47
CA ARG A 82 -29.20 3.07 -18.40
C ARG A 82 -29.61 4.33 -17.65
N CYS A 83 -28.65 5.18 -17.28
CA CYS A 83 -28.94 6.45 -16.60
C CYS A 83 -29.78 7.39 -17.47
N LYS A 84 -29.43 7.54 -18.76
CA LYS A 84 -30.24 8.29 -19.72
C LYS A 84 -31.67 7.76 -19.83
N GLY A 85 -31.84 6.44 -19.97
CA GLY A 85 -33.16 5.81 -20.07
C GLY A 85 -34.01 6.01 -18.81
N LYS A 86 -33.40 5.98 -17.63
CA LYS A 86 -34.10 6.28 -16.37
C LYS A 86 -34.45 7.77 -16.26
N ALA A 87 -33.57 8.66 -16.71
CA ALA A 87 -33.81 10.10 -16.71
C ALA A 87 -35.01 10.47 -17.59
N CYS A 88 -35.10 9.88 -18.79
CA CYS A 88 -36.25 10.05 -19.67
C CYS A 88 -37.55 9.52 -19.06
N LYS A 89 -37.48 8.49 -18.19
CA LYS A 89 -38.61 7.94 -17.46
C LYS A 89 -38.98 8.74 -16.20
N GLY A 90 -38.23 9.80 -15.86
CA GLY A 90 -38.45 10.60 -14.66
C GLY A 90 -38.16 9.89 -13.34
N THR A 91 -37.54 8.71 -13.36
CA THR A 91 -37.31 7.87 -12.17
C THR A 91 -35.96 8.13 -11.47
N VAL A 92 -35.21 9.14 -11.92
CA VAL A 92 -33.89 9.47 -11.39
C VAL A 92 -33.97 10.73 -10.54
N HIS A 93 -33.37 10.67 -9.36
CA HIS A 93 -33.21 11.83 -8.50
C HIS A 93 -32.29 12.87 -9.17
N PRO A 94 -32.68 14.15 -9.28
CA PRO A 94 -31.97 15.16 -10.08
C PRO A 94 -30.49 15.35 -9.68
N LEU A 95 -30.18 15.20 -8.39
CA LEU A 95 -28.81 15.26 -7.86
C LEU A 95 -27.91 14.10 -8.34
N GLN A 96 -28.47 12.90 -8.54
CA GLN A 96 -27.72 11.75 -9.06
C GLN A 96 -27.51 11.84 -10.58
N LEU A 97 -28.40 12.54 -11.28
CA LEU A 97 -28.26 12.79 -12.72
C LEU A 97 -27.13 13.81 -12.98
N TRP A 98 -27.02 14.85 -12.14
CA TRP A 98 -26.02 15.91 -12.27
C TRP A 98 -24.59 15.41 -12.06
N THR A 99 -24.35 14.51 -11.10
CA THR A 99 -23.03 13.89 -10.84
C THR A 99 -22.59 12.92 -11.95
N PHE A 100 -23.54 12.26 -12.63
CA PHE A 100 -23.24 11.38 -13.78
C PHE A 100 -22.99 12.14 -15.09
N LEU A 101 -23.68 13.28 -15.30
CA LEU A 101 -23.47 14.13 -16.48
C LEU A 101 -22.25 15.05 -16.36
N ASN A 102 -21.84 15.39 -15.13
CA ASN A 102 -20.60 16.13 -14.85
C ASN A 102 -19.67 15.30 -13.94
N PRO A 103 -18.79 14.46 -14.49
CA PRO A 103 -17.82 13.70 -13.69
C PRO A 103 -16.79 14.59 -12.97
N LYS A 104 -16.65 15.87 -13.35
CA LYS A 104 -15.88 16.87 -12.59
C LYS A 104 -16.61 17.45 -11.36
N ALA A 105 -17.91 17.17 -11.22
CA ALA A 105 -18.71 17.56 -10.06
C ALA A 105 -18.75 16.46 -8.97
N CYS A 106 -18.08 15.31 -9.19
CA CYS A 106 -17.76 14.42 -8.08
C CYS A 106 -16.97 15.22 -7.03
N PRO A 107 -17.42 15.28 -5.77
CA PRO A 107 -16.59 15.81 -4.69
C PRO A 107 -15.47 14.79 -4.43
N ALA A 108 -14.46 14.79 -5.29
CA ALA A 108 -13.15 14.32 -4.91
C ALA A 108 -12.65 15.31 -3.87
N ASN A 109 -12.53 14.83 -2.63
CA ASN A 109 -11.85 15.47 -1.52
C ASN A 109 -12.65 16.59 -0.79
N ARG A 110 -13.54 16.18 0.11
CA ARG A 110 -13.70 16.89 1.39
C ARG A 110 -13.01 16.00 2.43
N ASN A 111 -11.98 16.56 3.07
CA ASN A 111 -11.14 15.92 4.09
C ASN A 111 -11.95 15.13 5.13
#